data_AF-A0A0B7BPW0-F1
#
_entry.id   AF-A0A0B7BPW0-F1
#
_cell.length_a   1.000
_cell.length_b   1.000
_cell.length_c   1.000
_cell.angle_alpha   90.00
_cell.angle_beta   90.00
_cell.angle_gamma   90.00
#
_symmetry.space_group_name_H-M   'P 1'
#
loop_
_entity.id
_entity.type
_entity.pdbx_description
1 polymer ?
#
loop_
_entity_poly.entity_id
_entity_poly.type
_entity_poly.pdbx_seq_one_letter_code
_entity_poly.pdbx_strand_id
1 'polypeptide(L)'
;MVRFKGRIHLKQYLPAKPTKWGFKVFILADSSTHYCLKLKIYTGKEENIDPGESVSARVVHELLADYKDRGHIVFTDSYYTSPDLFMQLREANTGACGTVSENRKQFPEHLKKKHLKLKKGDPPRFSARTDESMLAVTWMDNKRVSLISTVDGNEVIEKRVRAKGHPQGKIVHKPALIANYNCHMSGVDHFDQISGTYPYLHKSSKWYLPLFHFLIETCTVNAYILYKDTTAGNKLSSKRFRQLLSTNLVEAVTLARSASASSVCTPLDRLCDRHFVNRYDNSKHKPRCVVCNAAGKRAQTSFFWQRLYAALCVVPCFETYHTV
;
A
#
# COMPACT_ATOMS: atom_id res chain seq x y z
N MET A 1 1.23 -9.20 4.47
CA MET A 1 2.25 -9.46 5.54
C MET A 1 3.57 -8.86 5.09
N VAL A 2 4.16 -7.97 5.88
CA VAL A 2 5.43 -7.30 5.53
C VAL A 2 6.60 -8.07 6.12
N ARG A 3 7.47 -8.64 5.28
CA ARG A 3 8.55 -9.55 5.70
C ARG A 3 9.56 -8.85 6.63
N PHE A 4 9.73 -9.39 7.83
CA PHE A 4 10.78 -8.95 8.75
C PHE A 4 11.16 -10.07 9.73
N LYS A 5 12.46 -10.27 9.97
CA LYS A 5 12.97 -11.32 10.88
C LYS A 5 13.67 -10.78 12.13
N GLY A 6 13.97 -9.48 12.19
CA GLY A 6 14.64 -8.87 13.35
C GLY A 6 13.85 -9.00 14.65
N ARG A 7 14.50 -8.70 15.78
CA ARG A 7 13.89 -8.78 17.11
C ARG A 7 13.06 -7.52 17.37
N ILE A 8 11.73 -7.69 17.41
CA ILE A 8 10.77 -6.65 17.80
C ILE A 8 9.46 -7.31 18.24
N HIS A 9 8.77 -6.70 19.21
CA HIS A 9 7.52 -7.22 19.78
C HIS A 9 6.33 -7.18 18.80
N LEU A 10 6.33 -6.27 17.82
CA LEU A 10 5.28 -6.14 16.79
C LEU A 10 5.25 -7.32 15.80
N LYS A 11 6.34 -8.08 15.70
CA LYS A 11 6.50 -9.14 14.69
C LYS A 11 5.59 -10.33 15.01
N GLN A 12 4.90 -10.82 13.99
CA GLN A 12 4.00 -11.97 14.03
C GLN A 12 4.58 -13.18 13.30
N TYR A 13 4.18 -14.37 13.75
CA TYR A 13 4.40 -15.63 13.06
C TYR A 13 3.08 -16.18 12.52
N LEU A 14 2.94 -16.29 11.20
CA LEU A 14 1.78 -16.88 10.53
C LEU A 14 2.23 -18.09 9.68
N PRO A 15 2.12 -19.34 10.17
CA PRO A 15 2.70 -20.51 9.52
C PRO A 15 2.09 -20.82 8.15
N ALA A 16 0.81 -20.49 7.95
CA ALA A 16 0.07 -20.75 6.72
C ALA A 16 0.31 -19.71 5.61
N LYS A 17 1.07 -18.64 5.87
CA LYS A 17 1.39 -17.61 4.86
C LYS A 17 2.78 -17.87 4.25
N PRO A 18 3.00 -17.54 2.96
CA PRO A 18 4.32 -17.68 2.32
C PRO A 18 5.42 -16.94 3.07
N THR A 19 5.13 -15.70 3.48
CA THR A 19 5.95 -14.95 4.43
C THR A 19 5.50 -15.26 5.85
N LYS A 20 6.19 -16.20 6.50
CA LYS A 20 5.82 -16.67 7.85
C LYS A 20 6.13 -15.68 8.97
N TRP A 21 7.20 -14.90 8.84
CA TRP A 21 7.65 -13.94 9.86
C TRP A 21 7.62 -12.51 9.32
N GLY A 22 6.96 -11.60 10.04
CA GLY A 22 6.87 -10.20 9.63
C GLY A 22 5.83 -9.39 10.40
N PHE A 23 5.48 -8.23 9.87
CA PHE A 23 4.41 -7.39 10.40
C PHE A 23 3.07 -7.77 9.73
N LYS A 24 2.08 -8.10 10.56
CA LYS A 24 0.71 -8.29 10.09
C LYS A 24 0.11 -6.91 9.82
N VAL A 25 -0.47 -6.75 8.64
CA VAL A 25 -1.15 -5.53 8.22
C VAL A 25 -2.55 -5.95 7.79
N PHE A 26 -3.56 -5.27 8.32
CA PHE A 26 -4.94 -5.37 7.90
C PHE A 26 -5.18 -4.34 6.79
N ILE A 27 -5.91 -4.73 5.74
CA ILE A 27 -6.14 -3.89 4.57
C ILE A 27 -7.64 -3.94 4.25
N LEU A 28 -8.22 -2.78 4.02
CA LEU A 28 -9.48 -2.60 3.31
C LEU A 28 -9.15 -2.21 1.88
N ALA A 29 -9.64 -2.98 0.92
CA ALA A 29 -9.44 -2.72 -0.50
C ALA A 29 -10.78 -2.65 -1.22
N ASP A 30 -10.84 -1.81 -2.24
CA ASP A 30 -11.99 -1.77 -3.13
C ASP A 30 -12.10 -3.08 -3.93
N SER A 31 -13.30 -3.65 -3.99
CA SER A 31 -13.49 -4.98 -4.57
C SER A 31 -13.28 -4.99 -6.09
N SER A 32 -13.62 -3.89 -6.78
CA SER A 32 -13.62 -3.80 -8.24
C SER A 32 -12.25 -3.38 -8.80
N THR A 33 -11.62 -2.38 -8.18
CA THR A 33 -10.36 -1.77 -8.64
C THR A 33 -9.13 -2.33 -7.92
N HIS A 34 -9.34 -2.96 -6.76
CA HIS A 34 -8.29 -3.45 -5.85
C HIS A 34 -7.47 -2.33 -5.21
N TYR A 35 -8.00 -1.10 -5.23
CA TYR A 35 -7.39 0.06 -4.60
C TYR A 35 -7.34 -0.12 -3.09
N CYS A 36 -6.17 0.10 -2.48
CA CYS A 36 -6.04 0.04 -1.02
C CYS A 36 -6.64 1.32 -0.41
N LEU A 37 -7.81 1.17 0.21
CA LEU A 37 -8.58 2.27 0.80
C LEU A 37 -8.06 2.66 2.18
N LYS A 38 -7.77 1.66 3.02
CA LYS A 38 -7.28 1.87 4.39
C LYS A 38 -6.45 0.69 4.84
N LEU A 39 -5.47 0.93 5.70
CA LEU A 39 -4.65 -0.11 6.30
C LEU A 39 -4.44 0.14 7.78
N LYS A 40 -4.27 -0.93 8.55
CA LYS A 40 -3.93 -0.92 9.97
C LYS A 40 -2.79 -1.90 10.23
N ILE A 41 -1.68 -1.42 10.80
CA ILE A 41 -0.59 -2.29 11.23
C ILE A 41 -0.98 -2.92 12.56
N TYR A 42 -0.88 -4.25 12.66
CA TYR A 42 -1.11 -4.94 13.91
C TYR A 42 0.08 -4.71 14.86
N THR A 43 -0.20 -4.13 16.03
CA THR A 43 0.81 -3.77 17.02
C THR A 43 0.87 -4.71 18.21
N GLY A 44 0.08 -5.80 18.21
CA GLY A 44 0.01 -6.73 19.33
C GLY A 44 -1.19 -6.44 20.23
N LYS A 45 -0.97 -6.49 21.54
CA LYS A 45 -2.01 -6.21 22.53
C LYS A 45 -2.24 -4.70 22.61
N GLU A 46 -3.47 -4.28 22.35
CA GLU A 46 -3.90 -2.89 22.52
C GLU A 46 -4.40 -2.70 23.97
N GLU A 47 -4.16 -1.52 24.55
CA GLU A 47 -4.70 -1.11 25.85
C GLU A 47 -6.10 -0.47 25.65
N ASN A 48 -6.93 -0.44 26.70
CA ASN A 48 -8.30 0.12 26.65
C ASN A 48 -9.25 -0.58 25.65
N ILE A 49 -9.28 -1.92 25.68
CA ILE A 49 -10.21 -2.72 24.87
C ILE A 49 -11.54 -2.86 25.61
N ASP A 50 -12.65 -2.55 24.93
CA ASP A 50 -13.99 -2.91 25.42
C ASP A 50 -14.07 -4.44 25.60
N PRO A 51 -14.35 -4.95 26.82
CA PRO A 51 -14.41 -6.38 27.10
C PRO A 51 -15.37 -7.15 26.19
N GLY A 52 -16.38 -6.49 25.62
CA GLY A 52 -17.40 -7.12 24.77
C GLY A 52 -16.99 -7.30 23.30
N GLU A 53 -15.97 -6.60 22.82
CA GLU A 53 -15.67 -6.54 21.39
C GLU A 53 -14.49 -7.44 21.00
N SER A 54 -14.71 -8.31 20.00
CA SER A 54 -13.62 -9.13 19.47
C SER A 54 -12.58 -8.27 18.71
N VAL A 55 -11.30 -8.64 18.80
CA VAL A 55 -10.22 -7.97 18.03
C VAL A 55 -10.53 -7.90 16.53
N SER A 56 -11.16 -8.95 15.99
CA SER A 56 -11.61 -9.00 14.59
C SER A 56 -12.68 -7.96 14.27
N ALA A 57 -13.67 -7.79 15.15
CA ALA A 57 -14.75 -6.81 14.96
C ALA A 57 -14.21 -5.38 15.01
N ARG A 58 -13.35 -5.09 16.00
CA ARG A 58 -12.71 -3.78 16.14
C ARG A 58 -11.94 -3.38 14.90
N VAL A 59 -11.13 -4.30 14.37
CA VAL A 59 -10.37 -4.06 13.13
C VAL A 59 -11.31 -3.72 11.96
N VAL A 60 -12.44 -4.40 11.83
CA VAL A 60 -13.42 -4.10 10.78
C VAL A 60 -14.03 -2.71 10.98
N HIS A 61 -14.45 -2.36 12.19
CA HIS A 61 -15.02 -1.05 12.46
C HIS A 61 -14.03 0.10 12.23
N GLU A 62 -12.77 -0.05 12.63
CA GLU A 62 -11.73 0.96 12.40
C GLU A 62 -11.42 1.13 10.91
N LEU A 63 -11.32 0.02 10.17
CA LEU A 63 -11.08 0.06 8.73
C LEU A 63 -12.26 0.68 7.98
N LEU A 64 -13.49 0.43 8.42
CA LEU A 64 -14.71 0.96 7.81
C LEU A 64 -15.12 2.33 8.32
N ALA A 65 -14.44 2.93 9.31
CA ALA A 65 -14.91 4.16 9.99
C ALA A 65 -15.37 5.28 9.03
N ASP A 66 -14.64 5.49 7.92
CA ASP A 66 -14.93 6.54 6.93
C ASP A 66 -15.97 6.11 5.86
N TYR A 67 -16.32 4.82 5.85
CA TYR A 67 -17.16 4.13 4.86
C TYR A 67 -18.49 3.61 5.44
N LYS A 68 -18.73 3.78 6.75
CA LYS A 68 -20.03 3.46 7.38
C LYS A 68 -21.11 4.42 6.88
N ASP A 69 -22.37 3.98 6.99
CA ASP A 69 -23.58 4.75 6.68
C ASP A 69 -23.73 5.20 5.22
N ARG A 70 -22.99 4.59 4.29
CA ARG A 70 -22.99 4.94 2.86
C ARG A 70 -23.66 3.89 1.96
N GLY A 71 -24.24 2.84 2.52
CA GLY A 71 -24.83 1.74 1.75
C GLY A 71 -23.81 0.83 1.07
N HIS A 72 -22.54 0.86 1.51
CA HIS A 72 -21.51 -0.05 1.01
C HIS A 72 -21.72 -1.48 1.50
N ILE A 73 -21.15 -2.44 0.79
CA ILE A 73 -21.14 -3.86 1.15
C ILE A 73 -19.71 -4.29 1.42
N VAL A 74 -19.43 -4.79 2.62
CA VAL A 74 -18.12 -5.35 2.98
C VAL A 74 -18.09 -6.86 2.78
N PHE A 75 -17.02 -7.35 2.14
CA PHE A 75 -16.78 -8.78 1.97
C PHE A 75 -15.63 -9.23 2.87
N THR A 76 -15.86 -10.24 3.71
CA THR A 76 -14.88 -10.66 4.74
C THR A 76 -14.56 -12.15 4.74
N ASP A 77 -13.33 -12.47 5.11
CA ASP A 77 -12.95 -13.83 5.45
C ASP A 77 -13.51 -14.28 6.81
N SER A 78 -13.40 -15.58 7.10
CA SER A 78 -13.89 -16.17 8.35
C SER A 78 -13.22 -15.70 9.64
N TYR A 79 -12.06 -15.02 9.58
CA TYR A 79 -11.45 -14.41 10.76
C TYR A 79 -12.22 -13.16 11.19
N TYR A 80 -12.71 -12.36 10.24
CA TYR A 80 -13.47 -11.14 10.52
C TYR A 80 -14.99 -11.34 10.60
N THR A 81 -15.52 -12.44 10.08
CA THR A 81 -16.98 -12.69 10.04
C THR A 81 -17.53 -13.17 11.38
N SER A 82 -18.61 -12.52 11.86
CA SER A 82 -19.47 -13.02 12.94
C SER A 82 -20.89 -12.46 12.82
N PRO A 83 -21.93 -13.20 13.29
CA PRO A 83 -23.31 -12.72 13.29
C PRO A 83 -23.48 -11.35 13.97
N ASP A 84 -22.94 -11.18 15.18
CA ASP A 84 -23.07 -9.93 15.95
C ASP A 84 -22.49 -8.72 15.19
N LEU A 85 -21.28 -8.85 14.63
CA LEU A 85 -20.66 -7.78 13.83
C LEU A 85 -21.50 -7.42 12.61
N PHE A 86 -22.04 -8.42 11.90
CA PHE A 86 -22.80 -8.18 10.68
C PHE A 86 -24.12 -7.45 10.96
N MET A 87 -24.75 -7.73 12.10
CA MET A 87 -25.92 -6.98 12.56
C MET A 87 -25.56 -5.53 12.89
N GLN A 88 -24.47 -5.29 13.62
CA GLN A 88 -24.00 -3.93 13.93
C GLN A 88 -23.66 -3.13 12.65
N LEU A 89 -23.05 -3.77 11.65
CA LEU A 89 -22.79 -3.14 10.36
C LEU A 89 -24.09 -2.81 9.62
N ARG A 90 -25.06 -3.72 9.64
CA ARG A 90 -26.39 -3.48 9.03
C ARG A 90 -27.11 -2.31 9.68
N GLU A 91 -27.06 -2.21 11.01
CA GLU A 91 -27.59 -1.08 11.77
C GLU A 91 -26.93 0.25 11.38
N ALA A 92 -25.63 0.23 11.05
CA ALA A 92 -24.86 1.35 10.51
C ALA A 92 -24.91 1.44 8.97
N ASN A 93 -26.05 1.09 8.37
CA ASN A 93 -26.33 1.12 6.93
C ASN A 93 -25.16 0.61 6.06
N THR A 94 -24.57 -0.51 6.47
CA THR A 94 -23.45 -1.18 5.82
C THR A 94 -23.78 -2.67 5.65
N GLY A 95 -23.93 -3.10 4.40
CA GLY A 95 -24.10 -4.51 4.07
C GLY A 95 -22.85 -5.33 4.35
N ALA A 96 -23.00 -6.62 4.65
CA ALA A 96 -21.87 -7.49 4.91
C ALA A 96 -22.12 -8.91 4.38
N CYS A 97 -21.11 -9.50 3.76
CA CYS A 97 -21.13 -10.89 3.30
C CYS A 97 -19.78 -11.56 3.59
N GLY A 98 -19.77 -12.74 4.19
CA GLY A 98 -18.52 -13.37 4.59
C GLY A 98 -18.61 -14.87 4.77
N THR A 99 -17.47 -15.52 4.58
CA THR A 99 -17.30 -16.91 5.04
C THR A 99 -17.31 -16.93 6.57
N VAL A 100 -17.91 -17.95 7.18
CA VAL A 100 -18.04 -18.05 8.64
C VAL A 100 -17.56 -19.42 9.12
N SER A 101 -16.85 -19.43 10.25
CA SER A 101 -16.58 -20.68 10.95
C SER A 101 -17.85 -21.16 11.63
N GLU A 102 -18.23 -22.43 11.43
CA GLU A 102 -19.45 -23.01 12.02
C GLU A 102 -19.41 -23.07 13.56
N ASN A 103 -18.23 -22.87 14.16
CA ASN A 103 -18.05 -22.79 15.61
C ASN A 103 -18.28 -21.36 16.14
N ARG A 104 -18.56 -20.37 15.29
CA ARG A 104 -18.88 -19.01 15.74
C ARG A 104 -20.17 -19.01 16.56
N LYS A 105 -20.20 -18.15 17.57
CA LYS A 105 -21.40 -17.89 18.37
C LYS A 105 -22.55 -17.44 17.45
N GLN A 106 -23.77 -17.89 17.76
CA GLN A 106 -24.99 -17.64 16.98
C GLN A 106 -25.00 -18.16 15.54
N PHE A 107 -24.03 -18.97 15.11
CA PHE A 107 -24.17 -19.70 13.86
C PHE A 107 -25.27 -20.79 14.00
N PRO A 108 -26.22 -20.93 13.05
CA PRO A 108 -27.36 -21.84 13.21
C PRO A 108 -26.95 -23.29 13.47
N GLU A 109 -27.39 -23.87 14.60
CA GLU A 109 -26.99 -25.22 15.04
C GLU A 109 -27.31 -26.30 13.99
N HIS A 110 -28.50 -26.21 13.38
CA HIS A 110 -28.94 -27.17 12.36
C HIS A 110 -28.11 -27.11 11.07
N LEU A 111 -27.34 -26.03 10.83
CA LEU A 111 -26.40 -25.92 9.71
C LEU A 111 -24.99 -26.42 10.04
N LYS A 112 -24.67 -26.70 11.30
CA LYS A 112 -23.33 -27.18 11.69
C LYS A 112 -23.07 -28.60 11.21
N LYS A 113 -21.81 -28.91 10.91
CA LYS A 113 -21.34 -30.23 10.45
C LYS A 113 -21.74 -31.40 11.37
N LYS A 114 -21.97 -31.14 12.66
CA LYS A 114 -22.47 -32.14 13.62
C LYS A 114 -23.89 -32.59 13.27
N HIS A 115 -24.76 -31.65 12.87
CA HIS A 115 -26.19 -31.85 12.65
C HIS A 115 -26.56 -32.03 11.17
N LEU A 116 -25.79 -31.44 10.27
CA LEU A 116 -26.02 -31.49 8.83
C LEU A 116 -24.85 -32.15 8.11
N LYS A 117 -25.03 -33.39 7.65
CA LYS A 117 -24.07 -34.06 6.76
C LYS A 117 -24.43 -33.73 5.31
N LEU A 118 -23.49 -33.11 4.59
CA LEU A 118 -23.62 -32.82 3.16
C LEU A 118 -22.64 -33.68 2.38
N LYS A 119 -23.04 -34.04 1.16
CA LYS A 119 -22.23 -34.65 0.11
C LYS A 119 -22.16 -33.71 -1.09
N LYS A 120 -21.15 -33.90 -1.93
CA LYS A 120 -21.00 -33.13 -3.16
C LYS A 120 -22.21 -33.33 -4.07
N GLY A 121 -22.85 -32.24 -4.46
CA GLY A 121 -24.05 -32.25 -5.29
C GLY A 121 -25.36 -32.13 -4.52
N ASP A 122 -25.33 -32.18 -3.18
CA ASP A 122 -26.49 -31.86 -2.37
C ASP A 122 -26.91 -30.39 -2.60
N PRO A 123 -28.23 -30.10 -2.56
CA PRO A 123 -28.71 -28.74 -2.63
C PRO A 123 -28.23 -27.93 -1.42
N PRO A 124 -27.99 -26.61 -1.58
CA PRO A 124 -27.61 -25.76 -0.46
C PRO A 124 -28.66 -25.76 0.65
N ARG A 125 -28.19 -25.49 1.87
CA ARG A 125 -29.03 -25.39 3.06
C ARG A 125 -28.96 -23.98 3.60
N PHE A 126 -30.10 -23.32 3.64
CA PHE A 126 -30.26 -21.95 4.07
C PHE A 126 -30.92 -21.87 5.44
N SER A 127 -30.61 -20.82 6.18
CA SER A 127 -31.24 -20.46 7.43
C SER A 127 -31.28 -18.95 7.55
N ALA A 128 -32.48 -18.37 7.53
CA ALA A 128 -32.67 -16.95 7.75
C ALA A 128 -33.00 -16.68 9.22
N ARG A 129 -32.61 -15.51 9.73
CA ARG A 129 -33.20 -14.98 10.97
C ARG A 129 -34.68 -14.69 10.75
N THR A 130 -35.47 -14.72 11.83
CA THR A 130 -36.92 -14.48 11.80
C THR A 130 -37.30 -13.11 11.23
N ASP A 131 -36.45 -12.11 11.43
CA ASP A 131 -36.60 -10.74 10.92
C ASP A 131 -36.00 -10.56 9.50
N GLU A 132 -35.58 -11.66 8.87
CA GLU A 132 -34.90 -11.68 7.56
C GLU A 132 -33.65 -10.78 7.48
N SER A 133 -33.10 -10.40 8.64
CA SER A 133 -31.97 -9.47 8.73
C SER A 133 -30.64 -10.09 8.33
N MET A 134 -30.56 -11.42 8.32
CA MET A 134 -29.36 -12.14 7.97
C MET A 134 -29.72 -13.53 7.47
N LEU A 135 -29.03 -13.94 6.40
CA LEU A 135 -29.11 -15.27 5.81
C LEU A 135 -27.80 -16.02 6.04
N ALA A 136 -27.89 -17.23 6.56
CA ALA A 136 -26.81 -18.20 6.58
C ALA A 136 -27.02 -19.24 5.49
N VAL A 137 -25.93 -19.67 4.86
CA VAL A 137 -25.93 -20.78 3.91
C VAL A 137 -24.79 -21.73 4.23
N THR A 138 -25.06 -23.03 4.19
CA THR A 138 -24.05 -24.08 4.16
C THR A 138 -24.22 -24.92 2.92
N TRP A 139 -23.11 -25.09 2.19
CA TRP A 139 -23.10 -25.81 0.92
C TRP A 139 -21.80 -26.62 0.78
N MET A 140 -21.83 -27.67 -0.04
CA MET A 140 -20.67 -28.52 -0.27
C MET A 140 -20.50 -28.84 -1.76
N ASP A 141 -19.45 -28.29 -2.33
CA ASP A 141 -18.89 -28.78 -3.60
C ASP A 141 -17.74 -29.75 -3.30
N ASN A 142 -16.48 -29.35 -3.53
CA ASN A 142 -15.32 -30.16 -3.14
C ASN A 142 -15.08 -30.13 -1.62
N LYS A 143 -15.39 -28.99 -0.98
CA LYS A 143 -15.28 -28.79 0.46
C LYS A 143 -16.56 -28.12 0.96
N ARG A 144 -16.92 -28.42 2.20
CA ARG A 144 -18.00 -27.73 2.92
C ARG A 144 -17.61 -26.28 3.14
N VAL A 145 -18.52 -25.37 2.85
CA VAL A 145 -18.36 -23.94 3.06
C VAL A 145 -19.64 -23.38 3.67
N SER A 146 -19.48 -22.47 4.63
CA SER A 146 -20.57 -21.77 5.30
C SER A 146 -20.34 -20.27 5.18
N LEU A 147 -21.37 -19.53 4.77
CA LEU A 147 -21.37 -18.07 4.67
C LEU A 147 -22.55 -17.49 5.45
N ILE A 148 -22.39 -16.24 5.89
CA ILE A 148 -23.50 -15.39 6.32
C ILE A 148 -23.51 -14.11 5.49
N SER A 149 -24.69 -13.56 5.25
CA SER A 149 -24.88 -12.30 4.54
C SER A 149 -26.06 -11.52 5.10
N THR A 150 -25.96 -10.20 5.10
CA THR A 150 -27.07 -9.27 5.42
C THR A 150 -27.70 -8.66 4.17
N VAL A 151 -27.21 -8.99 2.97
CA VAL A 151 -27.64 -8.37 1.70
C VAL A 151 -28.15 -9.37 0.67
N ASP A 152 -27.79 -10.65 0.79
CA ASP A 152 -28.12 -11.68 -0.20
C ASP A 152 -29.38 -12.48 0.17
N GLY A 153 -30.10 -12.94 -0.85
CA GLY A 153 -31.23 -13.86 -0.73
C GLY A 153 -30.84 -15.34 -0.82
N ASN A 154 -31.86 -16.20 -0.78
CA ASN A 154 -31.73 -17.65 -0.83
C ASN A 154 -31.71 -18.22 -2.27
N GLU A 155 -31.43 -17.38 -3.26
CA GLU A 155 -31.44 -17.79 -4.66
C GLU A 155 -30.35 -18.81 -4.97
N VAL A 156 -30.66 -19.69 -5.92
CA VAL A 156 -29.78 -20.74 -6.39
C VAL A 156 -29.61 -20.59 -7.89
N ILE A 157 -28.37 -20.51 -8.33
CA ILE A 157 -28.00 -20.42 -9.74
C ILE A 157 -27.54 -21.78 -10.25
N GLU A 158 -27.85 -22.07 -11.51
CA GLU A 158 -27.31 -23.23 -12.20
C GLU A 158 -25.97 -22.89 -12.85
N LYS A 159 -24.95 -23.67 -12.52
CA LYS A 159 -23.64 -23.56 -13.16
C LYS A 159 -23.25 -24.88 -13.80
N ARG A 160 -22.96 -24.84 -15.10
CA ARG A 160 -22.38 -25.99 -15.81
C ARG A 160 -20.87 -26.04 -15.54
N VAL A 161 -20.40 -27.13 -14.95
CA VAL A 161 -18.99 -27.37 -14.62
C VAL A 161 -18.46 -28.60 -15.36
N ARG A 162 -17.19 -28.55 -15.78
CA ARG A 162 -16.53 -29.70 -16.39
C ARG A 162 -16.43 -30.83 -15.37
N ALA A 163 -16.81 -32.04 -15.78
CA ALA A 163 -16.73 -33.24 -14.94
C ALA A 163 -16.16 -34.40 -15.75
N LYS A 164 -15.30 -35.20 -15.12
CA LYS A 164 -14.73 -36.41 -15.74
C LYS A 164 -15.87 -37.37 -16.10
N GLY A 165 -15.91 -37.84 -17.35
CA GLY A 165 -16.99 -38.69 -17.84
C GLY A 165 -18.25 -37.96 -18.34
N HIS A 166 -18.29 -36.62 -18.29
CA HIS A 166 -19.40 -35.82 -18.80
C HIS A 166 -18.92 -34.79 -19.83
N PRO A 167 -18.88 -35.14 -21.13
CA PRO A 167 -18.38 -34.25 -22.20
C PRO A 167 -19.16 -32.93 -22.28
N GLN A 168 -20.47 -33.00 -22.01
CA GLN A 168 -21.40 -31.87 -21.98
C GLN A 168 -21.30 -31.02 -20.70
N GLY A 169 -20.49 -31.44 -19.72
CA GLY A 169 -20.43 -30.87 -18.37
C GLY A 169 -21.55 -31.39 -17.46
N LYS A 170 -21.43 -31.10 -16.16
CA LYS A 170 -22.42 -31.40 -15.12
C LYS A 170 -23.06 -30.09 -14.63
N ILE A 171 -24.38 -30.08 -14.48
CA ILE A 171 -25.09 -28.95 -13.85
C ILE A 171 -24.92 -29.06 -12.33
N VAL A 172 -24.56 -27.94 -11.71
CA VAL A 172 -24.43 -27.80 -10.26
C VAL A 172 -25.26 -26.62 -9.81
N HIS A 173 -26.13 -26.87 -8.82
CA HIS A 173 -26.91 -25.86 -8.14
C HIS A 173 -26.04 -25.17 -7.09
N LYS A 174 -25.66 -23.92 -7.35
CA LYS A 174 -24.78 -23.13 -6.50
C LYS A 174 -25.59 -21.98 -5.89
N PRO A 175 -25.44 -21.67 -4.58
CA PRO A 175 -26.02 -20.45 -4.01
C PRO A 175 -25.56 -19.19 -4.74
N ALA A 176 -26.50 -18.30 -5.07
CA ALA A 176 -26.20 -16.98 -5.63
C ALA A 176 -25.30 -16.17 -4.69
N LEU A 177 -25.57 -16.22 -3.37
CA LEU A 177 -24.73 -15.65 -2.32
C LEU A 177 -23.24 -16.06 -2.44
N ILE A 178 -22.96 -17.35 -2.66
CA ILE A 178 -21.56 -17.82 -2.82
C ILE A 178 -20.97 -17.35 -4.15
N ALA A 179 -21.79 -17.12 -5.18
CA ALA A 179 -21.31 -16.49 -6.41
C ALA A 179 -20.96 -15.02 -6.18
N ASN A 180 -21.84 -14.26 -5.53
CA ASN A 180 -21.61 -12.87 -5.15
C ASN A 180 -20.35 -12.70 -4.31
N TYR A 181 -20.18 -13.51 -3.26
CA TYR A 181 -18.99 -13.50 -2.42
C TYR A 181 -17.70 -13.74 -3.22
N ASN A 182 -17.69 -14.75 -4.09
CA ASN A 182 -16.50 -15.08 -4.89
C ASN A 182 -16.14 -13.98 -5.90
N CYS A 183 -17.11 -13.17 -6.34
CA CYS A 183 -16.87 -12.06 -7.25
C CYS A 183 -16.13 -10.89 -6.55
N HIS A 184 -16.35 -10.69 -5.25
CA HIS A 184 -15.92 -9.46 -4.56
C HIS A 184 -14.84 -9.67 -3.48
N MET A 185 -14.71 -10.87 -2.91
CA MET A 185 -13.75 -11.20 -1.84
C MET A 185 -12.27 -10.96 -2.22
N SER A 186 -11.93 -11.02 -3.51
CA SER A 186 -10.52 -11.08 -3.96
C SER A 186 -9.80 -9.72 -3.98
N GLY A 187 -10.43 -8.62 -3.55
CA GLY A 187 -9.84 -7.27 -3.64
C GLY A 187 -8.45 -7.15 -2.98
N VAL A 188 -8.33 -7.66 -1.74
CA VAL A 188 -7.06 -7.63 -0.99
C VAL A 188 -6.03 -8.58 -1.59
N ASP A 189 -6.43 -9.76 -2.04
CA ASP A 189 -5.53 -10.75 -2.65
C ASP A 189 -4.93 -10.22 -3.97
N HIS A 190 -5.72 -9.51 -4.78
CA HIS A 190 -5.23 -8.86 -6.00
C HIS A 190 -4.28 -7.71 -5.69
N PHE A 191 -4.58 -6.88 -4.68
CA PHE A 191 -3.66 -5.84 -4.22
C PHE A 191 -2.31 -6.46 -3.79
N ASP A 192 -2.35 -7.50 -2.94
CA ASP A 192 -1.18 -8.23 -2.46
C ASP A 192 -0.38 -8.84 -3.64
N GLN A 193 -1.06 -9.34 -4.69
CA GLN A 193 -0.42 -9.86 -5.89
C GLN A 193 0.32 -8.77 -6.68
N ILE A 194 -0.31 -7.61 -6.90
CA ILE A 194 0.32 -6.49 -7.63
C ILE A 194 1.52 -5.95 -6.83
N SER A 195 1.36 -5.76 -5.52
CA SER A 195 2.42 -5.32 -4.61
C SER A 195 3.58 -6.34 -4.55
N GLY A 196 3.26 -7.64 -4.57
CA GLY A 196 4.24 -8.72 -4.54
C GLY A 196 4.97 -8.99 -5.85
N THR A 197 4.57 -8.37 -6.97
CA THR A 197 5.15 -8.64 -8.30
C THR A 197 6.55 -8.02 -8.46
N TYR A 198 6.77 -6.81 -7.93
CA TYR A 198 8.06 -6.11 -7.99
C TYR A 198 8.53 -5.71 -6.58
N PRO A 199 8.81 -6.69 -5.70
CA PRO A 199 8.99 -6.41 -4.29
C PRO A 199 10.34 -5.74 -4.02
N TYR A 200 10.34 -4.65 -3.27
CA TYR A 200 11.57 -4.01 -2.80
C TYR A 200 12.10 -4.70 -1.53
N LEU A 201 12.90 -5.76 -1.72
CA LEU A 201 13.37 -6.64 -0.63
C LEU A 201 14.76 -6.26 -0.11
N HIS A 202 14.91 -5.06 0.45
CA HIS A 202 16.15 -4.72 1.14
C HIS A 202 16.16 -5.30 2.56
N LYS A 203 17.17 -6.13 2.84
CA LYS A 203 17.44 -6.58 4.22
C LYS A 203 17.85 -5.37 5.05
N SER A 204 17.18 -5.16 6.17
CA SER A 204 17.53 -4.12 7.12
C SER A 204 17.44 -4.64 8.55
N SER A 205 18.35 -4.19 9.41
CA SER A 205 18.24 -4.33 10.86
C SER A 205 17.22 -3.35 11.45
N LYS A 206 16.97 -2.23 10.77
CA LYS A 206 16.01 -1.19 11.18
C LYS A 206 14.59 -1.66 10.85
N TRP A 207 13.82 -1.97 11.90
CA TRP A 207 12.50 -2.59 11.80
C TRP A 207 11.45 -1.75 11.05
N TYR A 208 11.59 -0.42 11.06
CA TYR A 208 10.64 0.49 10.42
C TYR A 208 10.84 0.60 8.91
N LEU A 209 12.04 0.32 8.39
CA LEU A 209 12.33 0.44 6.95
C LEU A 209 11.47 -0.50 6.08
N PRO A 210 11.27 -1.78 6.43
CA PRO A 210 10.32 -2.64 5.73
C PRO A 210 8.88 -2.08 5.67
N LEU A 211 8.41 -1.45 6.76
CA LEU A 211 7.08 -0.82 6.80
C LEU A 211 7.05 0.43 5.92
N PHE A 212 8.08 1.27 5.97
CA PHE A 212 8.21 2.44 5.10
C PHE A 212 8.17 2.05 3.62
N HIS A 213 8.96 1.05 3.21
CA HIS A 213 8.93 0.58 1.82
C HIS A 213 7.58 -0.04 1.43
N PHE A 214 6.91 -0.73 2.36
CA PHE A 214 5.55 -1.23 2.12
C PHE A 214 4.55 -0.09 1.88
N LEU A 215 4.67 1.03 2.59
CA LEU A 215 3.83 2.21 2.35
C LEU A 215 4.11 2.84 0.97
N ILE A 216 5.38 3.01 0.59
CA ILE A 216 5.75 3.50 -0.74
C ILE A 216 5.22 2.57 -1.85
N GLU A 217 5.32 1.27 -1.63
CA GLU A 217 4.79 0.26 -2.54
C GLU A 217 3.27 0.34 -2.66
N THR A 218 2.57 0.52 -1.54
CA THR A 218 1.11 0.75 -1.51
C THR A 218 0.73 1.99 -2.32
N CYS A 219 1.43 3.12 -2.12
CA CYS A 219 1.22 4.33 -2.89
C CYS A 219 1.46 4.12 -4.39
N THR A 220 2.51 3.37 -4.74
CA THR A 220 2.84 3.05 -6.15
C THR A 220 1.77 2.19 -6.80
N VAL A 221 1.24 1.19 -6.09
CA VAL A 221 0.14 0.34 -6.56
C VAL A 221 -1.13 1.15 -6.73
N ASN A 222 -1.49 1.98 -5.75
CA ASN A 222 -2.66 2.85 -5.83
C ASN A 222 -2.56 3.85 -6.99
N ALA A 223 -1.40 4.49 -7.19
CA ALA A 223 -1.16 5.37 -8.33
C ALA A 223 -1.28 4.65 -9.67
N TYR A 224 -0.79 3.40 -9.76
CA TYR A 224 -0.96 2.59 -10.96
C TYR A 224 -2.43 2.21 -11.22
N ILE A 225 -3.21 1.92 -10.17
CA ILE A 225 -4.64 1.66 -10.29
C ILE A 225 -5.36 2.90 -10.83
N LEU A 226 -5.10 4.08 -10.25
CA LEU A 226 -5.66 5.35 -10.73
C LEU A 226 -5.27 5.63 -12.18
N TYR A 227 -4.00 5.44 -12.55
CA TYR A 227 -3.54 5.64 -13.92
C TYR A 227 -4.31 4.77 -14.92
N LYS A 228 -4.55 3.49 -14.60
CA LYS A 228 -5.33 2.59 -15.45
C LYS A 228 -6.79 3.04 -15.59
N ASP A 229 -7.35 3.60 -14.53
CA ASP A 229 -8.73 4.06 -14.50
C ASP A 229 -8.93 5.34 -15.32
N THR A 230 -7.99 6.29 -15.22
CA THR A 230 -8.08 7.59 -15.90
C THR A 230 -7.60 7.57 -17.36
N THR A 231 -6.81 6.58 -17.76
CA THR A 231 -6.10 6.57 -19.06
C THR A 231 -6.59 5.42 -19.95
N ALA A 232 -7.88 5.46 -20.30
CA ALA A 232 -8.56 4.47 -21.14
C ALA A 232 -8.00 4.46 -22.59
N GLY A 233 -6.81 3.90 -22.79
CA GLY A 233 -6.16 3.76 -24.10
C GLY A 233 -4.67 3.45 -24.03
N ASN A 234 -3.95 4.02 -23.06
CA ASN A 234 -2.52 3.79 -22.89
C ASN A 234 -2.25 2.79 -21.75
N LYS A 235 -2.41 1.50 -22.06
CA LYS A 235 -2.22 0.42 -21.08
C LYS A 235 -0.73 0.15 -20.84
N LEU A 236 -0.10 0.99 -20.03
CA LEU A 236 1.22 0.68 -19.50
C LEU A 236 1.14 -0.58 -18.64
N SER A 237 2.10 -1.48 -18.82
CA SER A 237 2.32 -2.56 -17.84
C SER A 237 2.77 -1.98 -16.50
N SER A 238 2.49 -2.66 -15.39
CA SER A 238 2.94 -2.22 -14.06
C SER A 238 4.45 -2.00 -14.01
N LYS A 239 5.23 -2.85 -14.71
CA LYS A 239 6.68 -2.67 -14.87
C LYS A 239 7.02 -1.33 -15.52
N ARG A 240 6.40 -1.02 -16.67
CA ARG A 240 6.70 0.20 -17.41
C ARG A 240 6.26 1.44 -16.66
N PHE A 241 5.10 1.39 -16.01
CA PHE A 241 4.62 2.45 -15.13
C PHE A 241 5.63 2.76 -14.02
N ARG A 242 6.14 1.73 -13.31
CA ARG A 242 7.16 1.90 -12.28
C ARG A 242 8.47 2.48 -12.81
N GLN A 243 8.92 2.03 -13.98
CA GLN A 243 10.12 2.58 -14.61
C GLN A 243 9.97 4.08 -14.88
N LEU A 244 8.85 4.50 -15.48
CA LEU A 244 8.57 5.91 -15.75
C LEU A 244 8.44 6.72 -14.46
N LEU A 245 7.75 6.18 -13.45
CA LEU A 245 7.65 6.82 -12.13
C LEU A 245 9.04 7.06 -11.53
N SER A 246 9.91 6.04 -11.53
CA SER A 246 11.27 6.18 -11.01
C SER A 246 12.10 7.20 -11.80
N THR A 247 12.05 7.16 -13.13
CA THR A 247 12.76 8.11 -13.99
C THR A 247 12.29 9.54 -13.71
N ASN A 248 10.98 9.78 -13.71
CA ASN A 248 10.41 11.12 -13.47
C ASN A 248 10.75 11.67 -12.08
N LEU A 249 10.76 10.81 -11.04
CA LEU A 249 11.14 11.22 -9.69
C LEU A 249 12.62 11.61 -9.61
N VAL A 250 13.51 10.86 -10.26
CA VAL A 250 14.95 11.17 -10.31
C VAL A 250 15.21 12.45 -11.10
N GLU A 251 14.54 12.62 -12.25
CA GLU A 251 14.63 13.84 -13.06
C GLU A 251 14.15 15.06 -12.29
N ALA A 252 13.00 14.98 -11.61
CA ALA A 252 12.48 16.08 -10.79
C ALA A 252 13.46 16.50 -9.68
N VAL A 253 14.07 15.53 -8.99
CA VAL A 253 15.09 15.83 -7.96
C VAL A 253 16.36 16.39 -8.57
N THR A 254 16.79 15.87 -9.72
CA THR A 254 17.99 16.35 -10.42
C THR A 254 17.77 17.79 -10.89
N LEU A 255 16.62 18.08 -11.50
CA LEU A 255 16.24 19.43 -11.91
C LEU A 255 16.11 20.38 -10.71
N ALA A 256 15.51 19.95 -9.60
CA ALA A 256 15.44 20.77 -8.38
C ALA A 256 16.83 21.06 -7.80
N ARG A 257 17.74 20.08 -7.80
CA ARG A 257 19.14 20.24 -7.39
C ARG A 257 19.92 21.11 -8.37
N SER A 258 19.65 20.97 -9.66
CA SER A 258 20.23 21.82 -10.71
C SER A 258 19.67 23.23 -10.67
N ALA A 259 18.42 23.46 -10.28
CA ALA A 259 17.83 24.80 -10.09
C ALA A 259 18.26 25.46 -8.76
N SER A 260 18.59 24.64 -7.75
CA SER A 260 19.28 25.15 -6.54
C SER A 260 20.79 25.28 -6.73
N ALA A 261 21.36 24.66 -7.76
CA ALA A 261 22.74 24.84 -8.21
C ALA A 261 22.88 25.83 -9.39
N SER A 262 21.79 26.19 -10.06
CA SER A 262 21.69 27.17 -11.14
C SER A 262 20.65 28.20 -10.74
N SER A 263 21.14 29.30 -10.18
CA SER A 263 20.53 30.60 -10.42
C SER A 263 20.26 30.74 -11.93
N VAL A 264 19.01 30.60 -12.34
CA VAL A 264 18.59 30.92 -13.70
C VAL A 264 18.81 32.41 -13.86
N CYS A 265 19.88 32.74 -14.58
CA CYS A 265 20.43 34.07 -14.67
C CYS A 265 19.51 34.96 -15.54
N THR A 266 18.60 35.69 -14.90
CA THR A 266 17.89 36.82 -15.50
C THR A 266 18.87 37.97 -15.76
N PRO A 267 18.56 39.01 -16.56
CA PRO A 267 19.47 40.15 -16.76
C PRO A 267 19.95 40.84 -15.47
N LEU A 268 19.24 40.63 -14.35
CA LEU A 268 19.63 41.02 -12.99
C LEU A 268 20.72 40.13 -12.36
N ASP A 269 20.86 38.89 -12.81
CA ASP A 269 21.85 37.93 -12.32
C ASP A 269 23.25 38.11 -12.94
N ARG A 270 23.40 38.96 -13.98
CA ARG A 270 24.73 39.49 -14.38
C ARG A 270 25.44 40.22 -13.23
N LEU A 271 24.73 40.58 -12.16
CA LEU A 271 25.27 41.21 -10.95
C LEU A 271 25.51 40.23 -9.77
N CYS A 272 25.13 38.96 -9.90
CA CYS A 272 25.13 38.00 -8.77
C CYS A 272 26.39 37.12 -8.70
N ASP A 273 27.06 36.86 -9.82
CA ASP A 273 28.40 36.29 -9.81
C ASP A 273 29.41 37.36 -9.42
N ARG A 274 29.53 37.60 -8.11
CA ARG A 274 30.43 38.60 -7.51
C ARG A 274 31.90 38.18 -7.60
N HIS A 275 32.36 37.81 -8.79
CA HIS A 275 33.77 37.56 -9.11
C HIS A 275 34.43 38.86 -9.58
N PHE A 276 34.18 39.94 -8.85
CA PHE A 276 34.78 41.24 -9.13
C PHE A 276 36.15 41.32 -8.47
N VAL A 277 37.13 41.72 -9.28
CA VAL A 277 38.47 42.06 -8.81
C VAL A 277 38.36 43.36 -8.01
N ASN A 278 38.65 43.29 -6.71
CA ASN A 278 38.73 44.46 -5.85
C ASN A 278 40.19 44.79 -5.52
N ARG A 279 40.45 46.03 -5.12
CA ARG A 279 41.79 46.51 -4.74
C ARG A 279 41.80 46.89 -3.27
N TYR A 280 42.85 46.55 -2.55
CA TYR A 280 43.01 47.00 -1.16
C TYR A 280 43.15 48.52 -1.12
N ASP A 281 42.49 49.17 -0.15
CA ASP A 281 42.53 50.63 0.02
C ASP A 281 43.94 51.13 0.36
N ASN A 282 44.69 50.35 1.13
CA ASN A 282 46.07 50.67 1.47
C ASN A 282 47.02 50.23 0.34
N SER A 283 47.57 51.20 -0.39
CA SER A 283 48.52 50.97 -1.48
C SER A 283 49.81 50.24 -1.07
N LYS A 284 50.16 50.25 0.23
CA LYS A 284 51.30 49.52 0.79
C LYS A 284 50.95 48.07 1.17
N HIS A 285 49.68 47.72 1.28
CA HIS A 285 49.24 46.36 1.60
C HIS A 285 49.25 45.48 0.34
N LYS A 286 50.28 44.63 0.20
CA LYS A 286 50.46 43.73 -0.94
C LYS A 286 50.71 42.29 -0.49
N PRO A 287 49.67 41.55 -0.07
CA PRO A 287 49.79 40.15 0.33
C PRO A 287 50.22 39.26 -0.83
N ARG A 288 50.69 38.05 -0.50
CA ARG A 288 51.11 37.06 -1.51
C ARG A 288 49.89 36.49 -2.23
N CYS A 289 49.98 36.35 -3.55
CA CYS A 289 48.92 35.71 -4.33
C CYS A 289 48.82 34.22 -3.95
N VAL A 290 47.60 33.76 -3.66
CA VAL A 290 47.32 32.39 -3.22
C VAL A 290 47.69 31.37 -4.31
N VAL A 291 47.30 31.64 -5.56
CA VAL A 291 47.59 30.76 -6.71
C VAL A 291 49.09 30.71 -7.02
N CYS A 292 49.78 31.85 -7.01
CA CYS A 292 51.23 31.87 -7.22
C CYS A 292 51.96 31.12 -6.11
N ASN A 293 51.55 31.30 -4.86
CA ASN A 293 52.16 30.64 -3.71
C ASN A 293 51.97 29.12 -3.78
N ALA A 294 50.79 28.63 -4.18
CA ALA A 294 50.54 27.21 -4.44
C ALA A 294 51.43 26.65 -5.56
N ALA A 295 51.75 27.46 -6.56
CA ALA A 295 52.68 27.12 -7.64
C ALA A 295 54.17 27.36 -7.30
N GLY A 296 54.51 27.64 -6.03
CA GLY A 296 55.89 27.91 -5.59
C GLY A 296 56.48 29.24 -6.09
N LYS A 297 55.66 30.13 -6.66
CA LYS A 297 56.08 31.43 -7.20
C LYS A 297 55.85 32.55 -6.18
N ARG A 298 56.86 33.40 -5.99
CA ARG A 298 56.74 34.59 -5.14
C ARG A 298 56.12 35.74 -5.94
N ALA A 299 54.83 36.01 -5.70
CA ALA A 299 54.14 37.16 -6.27
C ALA A 299 53.29 37.87 -5.21
N GLN A 300 53.31 39.19 -5.20
CA GLN A 300 52.48 40.05 -4.36
C GLN A 300 51.47 40.79 -5.23
N THR A 301 50.27 41.03 -4.70
CA THR A 301 49.16 41.66 -5.44
C THR A 301 48.46 42.70 -4.58
N SER A 302 47.99 43.77 -5.21
CA SER A 302 47.08 44.73 -4.58
C SER A 302 45.61 44.34 -4.74
N PHE A 303 45.33 43.22 -5.41
CA PHE A 303 43.99 42.80 -5.78
C PHE A 303 43.54 41.58 -4.98
N PHE A 304 42.25 41.53 -4.70
CA PHE A 304 41.64 40.43 -3.96
C PHE A 304 40.21 40.16 -4.42
N TRP A 305 39.74 38.96 -4.11
CA TRP A 305 38.34 38.61 -4.23
C TRP A 305 37.59 38.91 -2.93
N GLN A 306 36.57 39.76 -2.98
CA GLN A 306 35.90 40.30 -1.79
C GLN A 306 35.21 39.26 -0.91
N ARG A 307 34.75 38.14 -1.48
CA ARG A 307 33.97 37.15 -0.72
C ARG A 307 34.82 36.34 0.27
N LEU A 308 36.03 35.96 -0.13
CA LEU A 308 36.97 35.19 0.73
C LEU A 308 38.21 36.00 1.11
N TYR A 309 38.29 37.27 0.73
CA TYR A 309 39.48 38.12 0.90
C TYR A 309 40.76 37.47 0.35
N ALA A 310 40.63 36.66 -0.70
CA ALA A 310 41.73 35.92 -1.30
C ALA A 310 42.58 36.86 -2.18
N ALA A 311 43.86 36.99 -1.86
CA ALA A 311 44.82 37.78 -2.64
C ALA A 311 45.14 37.07 -3.98
N LEU A 312 44.80 37.71 -5.11
CA LEU A 312 44.94 37.13 -6.45
C LEU A 312 45.59 38.13 -7.42
N CYS A 313 46.50 37.67 -8.28
CA CYS A 313 46.93 38.45 -9.45
C CYS A 313 45.76 38.54 -10.44
N VAL A 314 45.61 39.69 -11.13
CA VAL A 314 44.46 39.93 -12.02
C VAL A 314 44.37 38.89 -13.13
N VAL A 315 45.49 38.58 -13.78
CA VAL A 315 45.60 37.54 -14.82
C VAL A 315 46.92 36.79 -14.62
N PRO A 316 46.99 35.46 -14.76
CA PRO A 316 45.90 34.51 -14.97
C PRO A 316 45.27 34.00 -13.65
N CYS A 317 45.83 34.38 -12.50
CA CYS A 317 45.49 33.76 -11.22
C CYS A 317 44.04 33.93 -10.79
N PHE A 318 43.40 35.05 -11.16
CA PHE A 318 41.98 35.25 -10.84
C PHE A 318 41.10 34.27 -11.60
N GLU A 319 41.35 34.03 -12.88
CA GLU A 319 40.66 33.01 -13.67
C GLU A 319 40.93 31.61 -13.11
N THR A 320 42.20 31.26 -12.93
CA THR A 320 42.60 29.95 -12.39
C THR A 320 41.97 29.64 -11.03
N TYR A 321 41.78 30.63 -10.16
CA TYR A 321 41.18 30.41 -8.85
C TYR A 321 39.68 30.07 -8.90
N HIS A 322 38.95 30.53 -9.92
CA HIS A 322 37.50 30.36 -10.03
C HIS A 322 37.09 29.26 -11.02
N THR A 323 38.02 28.73 -11.81
CA THR A 323 37.76 27.66 -12.80
C THR A 323 38.24 26.27 -12.35
N VAL A 324 38.79 26.13 -11.14
CA VAL A 324 39.41 24.89 -10.62
C VAL A 324 38.51 24.20 -9.59
#